data_AF-A0A4Z2I0F2-F1
#
_entry.id   AF-A0A4Z2I0F2-F1
#
_cell.length_a   1.000
_cell.length_b   1.000
_cell.length_c   1.000
_cell.angle_alpha   90.00
_cell.angle_beta   90.00
_cell.angle_gamma   90.00
#
_symmetry.space_group_name_H-M   'P 1'
#
loop_
_entity.id
_entity.type
_entity.pdbx_description
1 polymer ?
#
loop_
_entity_poly.entity_id
_entity_poly.type
_entity_poly.pdbx_seq_one_letter_code
_entity_poly.pdbx_strand_id
1 'polypeptide(L)'
;MNTTLVLEDDVRFQANFKRRVLRLMEEVKQVELDWDIIYFGRKQVNPGKEEAVEGVHNLVMADYSYWTLSYAISLQGAQKLINAEPLSKMLPVDEFLPIMYDKHPNEDYKSHFPSRNVNAFSTRPLVVQPCHYAGDPQWVSDTETSTLWDDDAVRTDWRGSHKNRKGGAPPSDMLSAAYKDEL
;
A
#
# COMPACT_ATOMS: atom_id res chain seq x y z
N MET A 1 14.04 9.10 -15.17
CA MET A 1 12.69 8.74 -14.70
C MET A 1 12.55 9.26 -13.29
N ASN A 2 11.56 10.12 -13.03
CA ASN A 2 11.24 10.57 -11.68
C ASN A 2 10.38 9.48 -11.05
N THR A 3 10.98 8.74 -10.12
CA THR A 3 10.38 7.59 -9.46
C THR A 3 10.64 7.71 -7.96
N THR A 4 9.62 7.35 -7.17
CA THR A 4 9.70 7.32 -5.71
C THR A 4 9.47 5.89 -5.24
N LEU A 5 10.27 5.42 -4.28
CA LEU A 5 10.00 4.20 -3.55
C LEU A 5 9.32 4.56 -2.23
N VAL A 6 8.17 3.93 -1.98
CA VAL A 6 7.40 4.07 -0.74
C VAL A 6 7.56 2.77 0.07
N LEU A 7 7.72 2.96 1.38
CA LEU A 7 7.91 1.90 2.36
C LEU A 7 7.06 2.27 3.58
N GLU A 8 6.23 1.35 4.04
CA GLU A 8 5.65 1.42 5.39
C GLU A 8 6.77 1.24 6.43
N ASP A 9 6.55 1.76 7.63
CA ASP A 9 7.53 1.78 8.72
C ASP A 9 7.68 0.43 9.42
N ASP A 10 6.69 -0.46 9.28
CA ASP A 10 6.62 -1.77 9.91
C ASP A 10 6.98 -2.93 8.96
N VAL A 11 7.88 -2.69 8.01
CA VAL A 11 8.30 -3.71 7.03
C VAL A 11 9.69 -4.29 7.29
N ARG A 12 9.89 -5.53 6.84
CA ARG A 12 11.20 -6.19 6.78
C ARG A 12 11.63 -6.49 5.35
N PHE A 13 12.93 -6.36 5.11
CA PHE A 13 13.54 -6.61 3.80
C PHE A 13 13.98 -8.06 3.63
N GLN A 14 13.74 -8.62 2.45
CA GLN A 14 14.33 -9.90 2.05
C GLN A 14 15.83 -9.74 1.75
N ALA A 15 16.56 -10.86 1.76
CA ALA A 15 17.98 -10.88 1.44
C ALA A 15 18.27 -10.18 0.10
N ASN A 16 19.35 -9.38 0.09
CA ASN A 16 19.80 -8.60 -1.07
C ASN A 16 18.78 -7.59 -1.61
N PHE A 17 17.80 -7.13 -0.80
CA PHE A 17 16.74 -6.19 -1.20
C PHE A 17 17.22 -5.07 -2.15
N LYS A 18 18.18 -4.24 -1.72
CA LYS A 18 18.68 -3.12 -2.52
C LYS A 18 19.20 -3.57 -3.89
N ARG A 19 19.99 -4.65 -3.93
CA ARG A 19 20.55 -5.19 -5.19
C ARG A 19 19.44 -5.72 -6.10
N ARG A 20 18.43 -6.40 -5.55
CA ARG A 20 17.30 -6.96 -6.30
C ARG A 20 16.42 -5.86 -6.89
N VAL A 21 16.09 -4.83 -6.10
CA VAL A 21 15.31 -3.67 -6.56
C VAL A 21 16.07 -2.90 -7.64
N LEU A 22 17.34 -2.53 -7.41
CA LEU A 22 18.12 -1.77 -8.40
C LEU A 22 18.27 -2.53 -9.72
N ARG A 23 18.52 -3.85 -9.66
CA ARG A 23 18.59 -4.68 -10.87
C ARG A 23 17.26 -4.73 -11.62
N LEU A 24 16.16 -4.95 -10.90
CA LEU A 24 14.82 -4.98 -11.50
C LEU A 24 14.49 -3.65 -12.19
N MET A 25 14.76 -2.52 -11.51
CA MET A 25 14.50 -1.19 -12.08
C MET A 25 15.37 -0.89 -13.30
N GLU A 26 16.59 -1.43 -13.36
CA GLU A 26 17.45 -1.35 -14.54
C GLU A 26 16.88 -2.17 -15.71
N GLU A 27 16.44 -3.42 -15.47
CA GLU A 27 15.78 -4.25 -16.49
C GLU A 27 14.49 -3.60 -17.01
N VAL A 28 13.65 -3.07 -16.12
CA VAL A 28 12.43 -2.30 -16.46
C VAL A 28 12.74 -1.12 -17.38
N LYS A 29 13.83 -0.40 -17.12
CA LYS A 29 14.28 0.72 -17.94
C LYS A 29 14.81 0.25 -19.30
N GLN A 30 15.57 -0.85 -19.34
CA GLN A 30 16.18 -1.38 -20.56
C GLN A 30 15.14 -1.84 -21.59
N VAL A 31 14.03 -2.41 -21.12
CA VAL A 31 12.92 -2.83 -22.00
C VAL A 31 11.89 -1.71 -22.24
N GLU A 32 12.14 -0.51 -21.72
CA GLU A 32 11.24 0.65 -21.82
C GLU A 32 9.79 0.34 -21.39
N LEU A 33 9.63 -0.47 -20.33
CA LEU A 33 8.31 -0.89 -19.86
C LEU A 33 7.48 0.33 -19.46
N ASP A 34 6.24 0.41 -19.95
CA ASP A 34 5.28 1.42 -19.50
C ASP A 34 4.63 0.99 -18.18
N TRP A 35 5.12 1.55 -17.06
CA TRP A 35 4.68 1.18 -15.72
C TRP A 35 4.30 2.39 -14.86
N ASP A 36 3.31 2.18 -14.00
CA ASP A 36 2.83 3.20 -13.06
C ASP A 36 3.17 2.83 -11.62
N ILE A 37 2.97 1.55 -11.24
CA ILE A 37 3.24 1.03 -9.91
C ILE A 37 3.97 -0.31 -10.01
N ILE A 38 4.98 -0.53 -9.17
CA ILE A 38 5.63 -1.83 -8.98
C ILE A 38 5.61 -2.19 -7.49
N TYR A 39 4.85 -3.21 -7.10
CA TYR A 39 4.83 -3.72 -5.73
C TYR A 39 6.09 -4.52 -5.38
N PHE A 40 6.66 -4.21 -4.21
CA PHE A 40 7.74 -4.94 -3.59
C PHE A 40 7.28 -5.74 -2.36
N GLY A 41 6.19 -5.30 -1.72
CA GLY A 41 5.50 -5.99 -0.64
C GLY A 41 4.00 -5.69 -0.68
N ARG A 42 3.19 -6.75 -0.63
CA ARG A 42 1.72 -6.73 -0.59
C ARG A 42 1.20 -8.12 -0.20
N LYS A 43 -0.10 -8.25 0.07
CA LYS A 43 -0.80 -9.53 0.18
C LYS A 43 -1.41 -9.92 -1.17
N GLN A 44 -0.80 -10.92 -1.81
CA GLN A 44 -1.31 -11.47 -3.07
C GLN A 44 -2.55 -12.32 -2.79
N VAL A 45 -3.67 -12.05 -3.47
CA VAL A 45 -4.90 -12.85 -3.31
C VAL A 45 -4.91 -14.03 -4.28
N ASN A 46 -4.59 -13.78 -5.55
CA ASN A 46 -4.61 -14.80 -6.61
C ASN A 46 -3.25 -14.91 -7.33
N PRO A 47 -2.15 -15.28 -6.66
CA PRO A 47 -0.81 -15.28 -7.27
C PRO A 47 -0.69 -16.22 -8.50
N GLY A 48 -1.56 -17.23 -8.62
CA GLY A 48 -1.62 -18.13 -9.78
C GLY A 48 -2.19 -17.49 -11.06
N LYS A 49 -2.85 -16.33 -10.97
CA LYS A 49 -3.35 -15.57 -12.13
C LYS A 49 -2.33 -14.55 -12.66
N GLU A 50 -1.21 -14.37 -11.97
CA GLU A 50 -0.22 -13.34 -12.30
C GLU A 50 0.73 -13.82 -13.39
N GLU A 51 0.69 -13.11 -14.52
CA GLU A 51 1.49 -13.41 -15.71
C GLU A 51 2.85 -12.73 -15.62
N ALA A 52 3.91 -13.45 -16.04
CA ALA A 52 5.26 -12.89 -16.09
C ALA A 52 5.35 -11.79 -17.15
N VAL A 53 6.13 -10.75 -16.86
CA VAL A 53 6.46 -9.71 -17.84
C VAL A 53 7.62 -10.19 -18.70
N GLU A 54 7.43 -10.21 -20.02
CA GLU A 54 8.48 -10.58 -20.96
C GLU A 54 9.65 -9.59 -20.88
N GLY A 55 10.87 -10.10 -20.90
CA GLY A 55 12.08 -9.27 -20.87
C GLY A 55 12.49 -8.71 -19.49
N VAL A 56 11.68 -8.89 -18.44
CA VAL A 56 12.04 -8.46 -17.07
C VAL A 56 11.96 -9.62 -16.09
N HIS A 57 13.08 -9.95 -15.45
CA HIS A 57 13.12 -11.09 -14.53
C HIS A 57 12.40 -10.76 -13.24
N ASN A 58 11.69 -11.76 -12.69
CA ASN A 58 11.01 -11.65 -11.40
C ASN A 58 9.97 -10.52 -11.34
N LEU A 59 9.37 -10.16 -12.48
CA LEU A 59 8.29 -9.20 -12.56
C LEU A 59 7.04 -9.87 -13.13
N VAL A 60 5.88 -9.53 -12.57
CA VAL A 60 4.57 -9.99 -13.04
C VAL A 60 3.60 -8.83 -13.13
N MET A 61 2.57 -8.98 -13.96
CA MET A 61 1.38 -8.12 -13.87
C MET A 61 0.67 -8.37 -12.54
N ALA A 62 0.38 -7.32 -11.79
CA ALA A 62 -0.27 -7.45 -10.49
C ALA A 62 -1.75 -7.81 -10.65
N ASP A 63 -2.23 -8.77 -9.86
CA ASP A 63 -3.67 -9.06 -9.72
C ASP A 63 -4.22 -8.37 -8.45
N TYR A 64 -5.45 -8.73 -8.06
CA TYR A 64 -6.07 -8.22 -6.86
C TYR A 64 -5.21 -8.48 -5.62
N SER A 65 -5.11 -7.45 -4.77
CA SER A 65 -4.16 -7.37 -3.67
C SER A 65 -4.77 -6.64 -2.49
N TYR A 66 -4.35 -7.03 -1.29
CA TYR A 66 -4.47 -6.22 -0.08
C TYR A 66 -3.08 -5.78 0.37
N TRP A 67 -3.01 -4.88 1.34
CA TRP A 67 -1.77 -4.34 1.93
C TRP A 67 -0.88 -3.62 0.93
N THR A 68 -0.45 -2.41 1.27
CA THR A 68 0.36 -1.55 0.38
C THR A 68 1.76 -1.32 0.97
N LEU A 69 2.33 -2.38 1.58
CA LEU A 69 3.58 -2.37 2.36
C LEU A 69 4.75 -1.65 1.68
N SER A 70 4.96 -1.92 0.39
CA SER A 70 6.01 -1.26 -0.37
C SER A 70 5.77 -1.30 -1.87
N TYR A 71 6.00 -0.16 -2.52
CA TYR A 71 5.88 -0.02 -3.96
C TYR A 71 6.77 1.10 -4.49
N ALA A 72 7.20 0.99 -5.75
CA ALA A 72 7.65 2.14 -6.53
C ALA A 72 6.46 2.74 -7.27
N ILE A 73 6.47 4.06 -7.42
CA ILE A 73 5.51 4.80 -8.24
C ILE A 73 6.24 5.74 -9.21
N SER A 74 5.82 5.73 -10.47
CA SER A 74 6.30 6.68 -11.47
C SER A 74 5.53 8.01 -11.39
N LEU A 75 6.11 9.11 -11.88
CA LEU A 75 5.42 10.41 -11.92
C LEU A 75 4.08 10.33 -12.68
N GLN A 76 4.03 9.61 -13.81
CA GLN A 76 2.78 9.41 -14.55
C GLN A 76 1.76 8.61 -13.74
N GLY A 77 2.19 7.59 -13.01
CA GLY A 77 1.32 6.80 -12.13
C GLY A 77 0.72 7.68 -11.05
N ALA A 78 1.53 8.49 -10.38
CA ALA A 78 1.06 9.45 -9.38
C ALA A 78 0.03 10.43 -9.97
N GLN A 79 0.27 10.96 -11.18
CA GLN A 79 -0.67 11.86 -11.85
C GLN A 79 -2.00 11.16 -12.19
N LYS A 80 -1.97 9.91 -12.68
CA LYS A 80 -3.18 9.11 -12.93
C LYS A 80 -4.00 8.91 -11.66
N LEU A 81 -3.35 8.61 -10.53
CA LEU A 81 -4.03 8.44 -9.25
C LEU A 81 -4.67 9.74 -8.74
N ILE A 82 -3.98 10.88 -8.85
CA ILE A 82 -4.53 12.19 -8.44
C ILE A 82 -5.72 12.59 -9.32
N ASN A 83 -5.62 12.35 -10.63
CA ASN A 83 -6.69 12.66 -11.60
C ASN A 83 -7.97 11.84 -11.36
N ALA A 84 -7.91 10.77 -10.58
CA ALA A 84 -9.08 10.00 -10.17
C ALA A 84 -9.94 10.69 -9.09
N GLU A 85 -9.45 11.81 -8.56
CA GLU A 85 -10.04 12.61 -7.47
C GLU A 85 -10.34 11.78 -6.21
N PRO A 86 -9.36 11.01 -5.69
CA PRO A 86 -9.61 10.00 -4.65
C PRO A 86 -10.12 10.60 -3.33
N LEU A 87 -9.75 11.84 -3.00
CA LEU A 87 -10.16 12.52 -1.76
C LEU A 87 -11.68 12.74 -1.69
N SER A 88 -12.36 12.86 -2.83
CA SER A 88 -13.82 13.01 -2.89
C SER A 88 -14.59 11.68 -2.73
N LYS A 89 -13.88 10.56 -2.80
CA LYS A 89 -14.40 9.18 -2.88
C LYS A 89 -13.61 8.26 -1.93
N MET A 90 -13.24 8.79 -0.76
CA MET A 90 -12.26 8.17 0.15
C MET A 90 -12.44 6.65 0.28
N LEU A 91 -11.42 5.91 -0.16
CA LEU A 91 -11.29 4.47 -0.01
C LEU A 91 -9.95 4.16 0.65
N PRO A 92 -9.84 3.03 1.39
CA PRO A 92 -8.54 2.48 1.77
C PRO A 92 -7.64 2.34 0.54
N VAL A 93 -6.34 2.59 0.71
CA VAL A 93 -5.39 2.62 -0.40
C VAL A 93 -5.30 1.27 -1.12
N ASP A 94 -5.43 0.17 -0.38
CA ASP A 94 -5.39 -1.19 -0.90
C ASP A 94 -6.70 -1.64 -1.56
N GLU A 95 -7.79 -0.88 -1.42
CA GLU A 95 -9.01 -1.00 -2.25
C GLU A 95 -8.90 -0.09 -3.48
N PHE A 96 -8.42 1.14 -3.28
CA PHE A 96 -8.28 2.14 -4.34
C PHE A 96 -7.30 1.71 -5.44
N LEU A 97 -6.10 1.25 -5.09
CA LEU A 97 -5.10 0.90 -6.09
C LEU A 97 -5.60 -0.22 -7.04
N PRO A 98 -6.13 -1.37 -6.56
CA PRO A 98 -6.70 -2.39 -7.44
C PRO A 98 -7.89 -1.93 -8.28
N ILE A 99 -8.66 -0.94 -7.84
CA ILE A 99 -9.65 -0.30 -8.71
C ILE A 99 -8.94 0.38 -9.87
N MET A 100 -7.90 1.17 -9.60
CA MET A 100 -7.21 1.97 -10.62
C MET A 100 -6.47 1.15 -11.67
N TYR A 101 -6.03 -0.08 -11.35
CA TYR A 101 -5.47 -1.03 -12.32
C TYR A 101 -6.47 -2.13 -12.77
N ASP A 102 -7.77 -1.89 -12.54
CA ASP A 102 -8.91 -2.70 -13.02
C ASP A 102 -8.89 -4.18 -12.60
N LYS A 103 -8.41 -4.48 -11.40
CA LYS A 103 -8.39 -5.84 -10.82
C LYS A 103 -9.23 -5.98 -9.55
N HIS A 104 -9.93 -4.93 -9.12
CA HIS A 104 -10.82 -4.98 -7.97
C HIS A 104 -12.04 -5.87 -8.25
N PRO A 105 -12.49 -6.74 -7.32
CA PRO A 105 -13.63 -7.63 -7.54
C PRO A 105 -14.99 -6.95 -7.35
N ASN A 106 -15.04 -5.84 -6.61
CA ASN A 106 -16.29 -5.11 -6.34
C ASN A 106 -16.62 -4.11 -7.46
N GLU A 107 -17.64 -4.42 -8.27
CA GLU A 107 -18.08 -3.57 -9.38
C GLU A 107 -18.76 -2.27 -8.92
N ASP A 108 -19.43 -2.27 -7.77
CA ASP A 108 -20.04 -1.06 -7.22
C ASP A 108 -18.95 -0.02 -6.89
N TYR A 109 -17.84 -0.46 -6.30
CA TYR A 109 -16.70 0.43 -6.01
C TYR A 109 -16.06 0.95 -7.30
N LYS A 110 -15.84 0.07 -8.27
CA LYS A 110 -15.27 0.44 -9.58
C LYS A 110 -16.13 1.44 -10.34
N SER A 111 -17.45 1.42 -10.14
CA SER A 111 -18.37 2.35 -10.82
C SER A 111 -18.08 3.83 -10.53
N HIS A 112 -17.48 4.13 -9.37
CA HIS A 112 -17.06 5.49 -8.98
C HIS A 112 -15.77 5.97 -9.66
N PHE A 113 -15.05 5.07 -10.32
CA PHE A 113 -13.75 5.32 -10.96
C PHE A 113 -13.77 4.79 -12.40
N PRO A 114 -14.29 5.56 -13.37
CA PRO A 114 -14.43 5.10 -14.75
C PRO A 114 -13.10 5.00 -15.51
N SER A 115 -12.10 5.81 -15.14
CA SER A 115 -10.75 5.75 -15.72
C SER A 115 -9.86 4.87 -14.85
N ARG A 116 -9.55 3.66 -15.32
CA ARG A 116 -8.77 2.63 -14.60
C ARG A 116 -7.59 2.18 -15.47
N ASN A 117 -6.66 3.11 -15.70
CA ASN A 117 -5.57 2.96 -16.67
C ASN A 117 -4.18 2.95 -16.02
N VAL A 118 -4.09 2.46 -14.77
CA VAL A 118 -2.82 2.26 -14.06
C VAL A 118 -2.24 0.91 -14.44
N ASN A 119 -1.00 0.91 -14.94
CA ASN A 119 -0.22 -0.28 -15.22
C ASN A 119 0.52 -0.71 -13.94
N ALA A 120 -0.03 -1.72 -13.26
CA ALA A 120 0.49 -2.23 -12.00
C ALA A 120 1.22 -3.56 -12.18
N PHE A 121 2.43 -3.64 -11.62
CA PHE A 121 3.27 -4.81 -11.62
C PHE A 121 3.69 -5.19 -10.20
N SER A 122 4.27 -6.37 -10.03
CA SER A 122 4.75 -6.85 -8.75
C SER A 122 6.01 -7.66 -8.92
N THR A 123 6.92 -7.56 -7.96
CA THR A 123 8.04 -8.51 -7.87
C THR A 123 7.53 -9.90 -7.53
N ARG A 124 8.14 -10.93 -8.12
CA ARG A 124 7.89 -12.35 -7.84
C ARG A 124 9.23 -13.10 -7.80
N PRO A 125 9.72 -13.54 -6.63
CA PRO A 125 9.09 -13.42 -5.31
C PRO A 125 9.19 -11.99 -4.74
N LEU A 126 8.24 -11.64 -3.87
CA LEU A 126 8.25 -10.37 -3.12
C LEU A 126 9.57 -10.15 -2.38
N VAL A 127 9.95 -8.89 -2.23
CA VAL A 127 11.24 -8.48 -1.63
C VAL A 127 11.08 -7.69 -0.34
N VAL A 128 9.85 -7.33 0.01
CA VAL A 128 9.43 -6.72 1.26
C VAL A 128 8.28 -7.55 1.85
N GLN A 129 8.29 -7.74 3.16
CA GLN A 129 7.26 -8.43 3.93
C GLN A 129 6.91 -7.59 5.16
N PRO A 130 5.73 -7.76 5.78
CA PRO A 130 5.45 -7.06 7.04
C PRO A 130 6.37 -7.59 8.14
N CYS A 131 6.66 -6.82 9.17
CA CYS A 131 7.41 -7.29 10.33
C CYS A 131 6.65 -8.40 11.06
N HIS A 132 5.33 -8.22 11.22
CA HIS A 132 4.40 -9.18 11.82
C HIS A 132 3.20 -9.41 10.90
N TYR A 133 2.75 -10.65 10.76
CA TYR A 133 1.55 -10.98 10.02
C TYR A 133 0.31 -10.86 10.90
N ALA A 134 -0.83 -10.60 10.28
CA ALA A 134 -2.12 -10.68 10.97
C ALA A 134 -2.27 -12.02 11.70
N GLY A 135 -2.50 -11.95 13.02
CA GLY A 135 -2.57 -13.11 13.91
C GLY A 135 -1.28 -13.43 14.70
N ASP A 136 -0.15 -12.79 14.37
CA ASP A 136 1.06 -12.91 15.17
C ASP A 136 0.87 -12.25 16.56
N PRO A 137 1.49 -12.77 17.64
CA PRO A 137 1.32 -12.23 18.99
C PRO A 137 1.72 -10.76 19.16
N GLN A 138 2.63 -10.28 18.31
CA GLN A 138 3.14 -8.91 18.31
C GLN A 138 2.54 -8.06 17.18
N TRP A 139 1.59 -8.60 16.41
CA TRP A 139 0.90 -7.84 15.38
C TRP A 139 -0.05 -6.83 16.01
N VAL A 140 0.00 -5.61 15.50
CA VAL A 140 -0.77 -4.46 15.96
C VAL A 140 -1.31 -3.77 14.70
N SER A 141 -2.59 -3.43 14.71
CA SER A 141 -3.23 -2.65 13.64
C SER A 141 -4.19 -1.64 14.23
N ASP A 142 -4.13 -0.42 13.72
CA ASP A 142 -5.03 0.69 14.03
C ASP A 142 -6.20 0.81 13.04
N THR A 143 -6.16 0.10 11.91
CA THR A 143 -7.17 0.14 10.85
C THR A 143 -8.17 -1.02 10.91
N GLU A 144 -7.78 -2.20 11.40
CA GLU A 144 -8.60 -3.42 11.36
C GLU A 144 -9.86 -3.37 12.22
N THR A 145 -9.84 -2.57 13.28
CA THR A 145 -10.96 -2.41 14.21
C THR A 145 -11.44 -0.97 14.35
N SER A 146 -11.16 -0.16 13.33
CA SER A 146 -11.61 1.23 13.27
C SER A 146 -13.14 1.32 13.13
N THR A 147 -13.74 2.25 13.86
CA THR A 147 -15.16 2.59 13.69
C THR A 147 -15.35 3.60 12.56
N LEU A 148 -16.59 3.77 12.09
CA LEU A 148 -16.93 4.82 11.13
C LEU A 148 -16.39 6.17 11.61
N TRP A 149 -15.71 6.90 10.73
CA TRP A 149 -14.95 8.11 11.09
C TRP A 149 -15.80 9.15 11.85
N ASP A 150 -17.08 9.30 11.47
CA ASP A 150 -18.01 10.28 12.05
C ASP A 150 -18.83 9.74 13.25
N ASP A 151 -18.73 8.44 13.54
CA ASP A 151 -19.53 7.78 14.57
C ASP A 151 -18.72 7.58 15.86
N ASP A 152 -18.69 8.62 16.68
CA ASP A 152 -18.14 8.60 18.04
C ASP A 152 -18.97 7.74 19.01
N ALA A 153 -20.17 7.28 18.63
CA ALA A 153 -21.01 6.45 19.51
C ALA A 153 -20.54 5.00 19.55
N VAL A 154 -19.76 4.56 18.57
CA VAL A 154 -19.23 3.19 18.49
C VAL A 154 -17.83 3.15 19.08
N ARG A 155 -17.65 2.29 20.09
CA ARG A 155 -16.36 2.08 20.74
C ARG A 155 -15.51 1.09 19.92
N THR A 156 -14.28 1.49 19.60
CA THR A 156 -13.24 0.59 19.07
C THR A 156 -12.44 -0.04 20.21
N ASP A 157 -11.88 -1.23 19.97
CA ASP A 157 -10.92 -1.91 20.85
C ASP A 157 -9.48 -1.39 20.68
N TRP A 158 -9.24 -0.50 19.71
CA TRP A 158 -7.95 0.18 19.52
C TRP A 158 -7.61 1.05 20.73
N ARG A 159 -6.55 0.66 21.46
CA ARG A 159 -6.12 1.34 22.69
C ARG A 159 -5.63 2.78 22.48
N GLY A 160 -5.23 3.14 21.26
CA GLY A 160 -4.84 4.50 20.89
C GLY A 160 -6.00 5.41 20.46
N SER A 161 -7.24 4.92 20.42
CA SER A 161 -8.37 5.70 19.93
C SER A 161 -8.82 6.78 20.92
N HIS A 162 -9.06 7.98 20.39
CA HIS A 162 -9.59 9.13 21.15
C HIS A 162 -11.04 9.47 20.83
N LYS A 163 -11.77 8.61 20.10
CA LYS A 163 -13.16 8.84 19.63
C LYS A 163 -14.24 9.05 20.70
N ASN A 164 -13.88 9.25 21.97
CA ASN A 164 -14.78 9.64 23.04
C ASN A 164 -14.43 10.99 23.70
N ARG A 165 -13.51 11.78 23.13
CA ARG A 165 -13.04 13.06 23.70
C ARG A 165 -13.64 14.27 22.98
N LYS A 166 -14.96 14.46 23.05
CA LYS A 166 -15.54 15.78 22.75
C LYS A 166 -15.18 16.76 23.89
N GLY A 167 -14.27 17.70 23.61
CA GLY A 167 -14.14 18.97 24.35
C GLY A 167 -13.00 19.12 25.38
N GLY A 168 -12.06 18.19 25.49
CA GLY A 168 -10.91 18.34 26.40
C GLY A 168 -9.65 18.82 25.68
N ALA A 169 -8.99 19.86 26.20
CA ALA A 169 -7.66 20.28 25.75
C ALA A 169 -6.68 19.07 25.75
N PRO A 170 -5.73 18.99 24.81
CA PRO A 170 -4.79 17.88 24.74
C PRO A 170 -4.01 17.78 26.07
N PRO A 171 -3.80 16.58 26.62
CA PRO A 171 -2.94 16.41 27.79
C PRO A 171 -1.52 16.91 27.49
N SER A 172 -0.90 17.57 28.47
CA SER A 172 0.47 18.11 28.40
C SER A 172 1.53 17.08 28.01
N ASP A 173 1.23 15.78 28.17
CA ASP A 173 2.16 14.68 27.89
C ASP A 173 2.31 14.37 26.39
N MET A 174 1.50 14.98 25.51
CA MET A 174 1.67 14.82 24.05
C MET A 174 2.96 15.45 23.50
N LEU A 175 3.62 16.34 24.24
CA LEU A 175 4.94 16.84 23.86
C LEU A 175 6.08 15.89 24.26
N SER A 176 5.84 14.85 25.07
CA SER A 176 6.88 13.91 25.51
C SER A 176 6.83 12.54 24.84
N ALA A 177 5.83 12.27 23.99
CA ALA A 177 5.76 11.01 23.23
C ALA A 177 6.57 11.06 21.92
N ALA A 178 7.15 12.22 21.58
CA ALA A 178 8.19 12.32 20.57
C ALA A 178 9.52 11.85 21.20
N TYR A 179 10.07 10.76 20.65
CA TYR A 179 11.41 10.24 20.95
C TYR A 179 11.63 9.71 22.38
N LYS A 180 11.33 8.42 22.56
CA LYS A 180 12.25 7.56 23.29
C LYS A 180 12.84 6.55 22.33
N ASP A 181 13.97 6.96 21.74
CA ASP A 181 15.02 6.03 21.36
C ASP A 181 15.34 5.18 22.59
N GLU A 182 15.17 3.87 22.50
CA GLU A 182 15.80 2.94 23.42
C GLU A 182 16.80 2.09 22.60
N LEU A 183 18.05 2.24 23.04
CA LEU A 183 19.27 1.55 22.62
C LEU A 183 19.17 0.02 22.73
#